data_AF-I0KXF7-F1
#
_entry.id   AF-I0KXF7-F1
#
_cell.length_a   1.000
_cell.length_b   1.000
_cell.length_c   1.000
_cell.angle_alpha   90.00
_cell.angle_beta   90.00
_cell.angle_gamma   90.00
#
_symmetry.space_group_name_H-M   'P 1'
#
loop_
_entity.id
_entity.type
_entity.pdbx_description
1 polymer ?
#
loop_
_entity_poly.entity_id
_entity_poly.type
_entity_poly.pdbx_seq_one_letter_code
_entity_poly.pdbx_strand_id
1 'polypeptide(L)'
;MSIGHAEFMADWFTKHGVPSAAVTSRVDAAGRQALLTAFRKRELRVLFTVDLFNEGVDLPMVDTILRLRPTESATIFLQQLGRGLRLDDDKSCLTVLDFIGGQNANFRFDLRWQALTGDSRRAVEAAVRDDFPSLPSGCHIELDRVAKEVVLANLKSTLPTSKNGLVAELRQLGDVSLAEFLRETGLKIEDVYRSASIGGWRGLRRLVGIDSSAAGPDDRELARAIVWMLHIDDVDRLDLLARVAGSEHPGGGPLLDMLHFSVCGPPVPLTERDARLKRLWAEPARCAELRQVAEVLRDRIHRVSVAPESGRVPLRVHARYSRNEACAAFGMTKPGSLREGVKWLADEKADLFFVTLVKSAKHYSPTTMYTDRAITDSLFHWESQSTTSSTSMTGQRYIHHVERRSTVHLFVRETKIAGGALGVPAYLYAGPMTYRSHTGDRRRSSGN
;
A
#
# COMPACT_ATOMS: atom_id res chain seq x y z
N MET A 1 30.57 3.47 14.38
CA MET A 1 31.53 3.90 15.41
C MET A 1 32.82 4.19 14.69
N SER A 2 33.30 5.42 14.75
CA SER A 2 34.62 5.77 14.23
C SER A 2 35.69 5.30 15.21
N ILE A 3 36.94 5.20 14.73
CA ILE A 3 38.10 4.90 15.57
C ILE A 3 38.19 5.89 16.74
N GLY A 4 38.03 7.19 16.46
CA GLY A 4 38.07 8.22 17.50
C GLY A 4 36.95 8.09 18.56
N HIS A 5 35.75 7.64 18.18
CA HIS A 5 34.69 7.37 19.17
C HIS A 5 35.06 6.17 20.06
N ALA A 6 35.67 5.12 19.51
CA ALA A 6 36.12 3.96 20.27
C ALA A 6 37.19 4.33 21.32
N GLU A 7 38.20 5.09 20.87
CA GLU A 7 39.29 5.62 21.71
C GLU A 7 38.72 6.51 22.83
N PHE A 8 37.84 7.45 22.49
CA PHE A 8 37.16 8.31 23.46
C PHE A 8 36.41 7.53 24.54
N MET A 9 35.63 6.51 24.14
CA MET A 9 34.85 5.71 25.10
C MET A 9 35.75 4.89 26.03
N ALA A 10 36.83 4.32 25.51
CA ALA A 10 37.82 3.59 26.32
C ALA A 10 38.47 4.51 27.38
N ASP A 11 38.87 5.71 26.97
CA ASP A 11 39.44 6.71 27.87
C ASP A 11 38.42 7.16 28.91
N TRP A 12 37.17 7.40 28.49
CA TRP A 12 36.09 7.83 29.37
C TRP A 12 35.82 6.78 30.47
N PHE A 13 35.66 5.52 30.10
CA PHE A 13 35.40 4.44 31.05
C PHE A 13 36.58 4.26 32.03
N THR A 14 37.80 4.30 31.52
CA THR A 14 39.01 4.15 32.34
C THR A 14 39.15 5.29 33.35
N LYS A 15 38.88 6.53 32.93
CA LYS A 15 38.86 7.71 33.84
C LYS A 15 37.82 7.58 34.95
N HIS A 16 36.75 6.82 34.72
CA HIS A 16 35.68 6.58 35.70
C HIS A 16 35.81 5.21 36.41
N GLY A 17 37.02 4.63 36.42
CA GLY A 17 37.33 3.44 37.22
C GLY A 17 36.93 2.10 36.59
N VAL A 18 36.60 2.08 35.30
CA VAL A 18 36.33 0.85 34.54
C VAL A 18 37.47 0.61 33.55
N PRO A 19 38.46 -0.27 33.85
CA PRO A 19 39.59 -0.53 32.97
C PRO A 19 39.13 -0.94 31.57
N SER A 20 39.44 -0.12 30.57
CA SER A 20 38.92 -0.30 29.21
C SER A 20 39.98 0.00 28.17
N ALA A 21 39.88 -0.63 27.00
CA ALA A 21 40.77 -0.35 25.87
C ALA A 21 40.03 -0.34 24.53
N ALA A 22 40.56 0.40 23.56
CA ALA A 22 40.06 0.41 22.20
C ALA A 22 40.91 -0.52 21.31
N VAL A 23 40.25 -1.40 20.56
CA VAL A 23 40.89 -2.27 19.56
C VAL A 23 40.45 -1.84 18.18
N THR A 24 41.38 -1.22 17.45
CA THR A 24 41.11 -0.57 16.15
C THR A 24 42.16 -1.00 15.12
N SER A 25 41.95 -0.67 13.85
CA SER A 25 42.92 -0.95 12.78
C SER A 25 44.26 -0.21 12.93
N ARG A 26 44.38 0.72 13.87
CA ARG A 26 45.65 1.41 14.20
C ARG A 26 46.54 0.60 15.13
N VAL A 27 45.98 -0.39 15.83
CA VAL A 27 46.73 -1.28 16.72
C VAL A 27 47.30 -2.42 15.89
N ASP A 28 48.60 -2.66 16.00
CA ASP A 28 49.26 -3.77 15.31
C ASP A 28 48.84 -5.13 15.88
N ALA A 29 49.23 -6.22 15.20
CA ALA A 29 48.82 -7.56 15.58
C ALA A 29 49.31 -7.95 17.00
N ALA A 30 50.53 -7.53 17.36
CA ALA A 30 51.11 -7.78 18.67
C ALA A 30 50.34 -7.04 19.79
N GLY A 31 50.06 -5.75 19.60
CA GLY A 31 49.27 -4.96 20.53
C GLY A 31 47.84 -5.48 20.68
N ARG A 32 47.21 -5.90 19.57
CA ARG A 32 45.89 -6.53 19.60
C ARG A 32 45.90 -7.81 20.47
N GLN A 33 46.90 -8.66 20.32
CA GLN A 33 47.00 -9.89 21.11
C GLN A 33 47.24 -9.60 22.60
N ALA A 34 48.03 -8.57 22.92
CA ALA A 34 48.24 -8.13 24.29
C ALA A 34 46.93 -7.66 24.95
N LEU A 35 46.15 -6.82 24.25
CA LEU A 35 44.85 -6.35 24.74
C LEU A 35 43.85 -7.51 24.94
N LEU A 36 43.79 -8.46 24.01
CA LEU A 36 42.95 -9.65 24.15
C LEU A 36 43.38 -10.52 25.34
N THR A 37 44.69 -10.60 25.60
CA THR A 37 45.22 -11.36 26.74
C THR A 37 44.87 -10.68 28.07
N ALA A 38 45.04 -9.35 28.15
CA ALA A 38 44.66 -8.57 29.33
C ALA A 38 43.14 -8.68 29.61
N PHE A 39 42.32 -8.71 28.56
CA PHE A 39 40.89 -8.92 28.68
C PHE A 39 40.54 -10.33 29.19
N ARG A 40 41.19 -11.39 28.68
CA ARG A 40 41.02 -12.76 29.20
C ARG A 40 41.42 -12.89 30.67
N LYS A 41 42.43 -12.14 31.11
CA LYS A 41 42.87 -12.09 32.51
C LYS A 41 42.01 -11.20 33.41
N ARG A 42 40.96 -10.58 32.87
CA ARG A 42 40.09 -9.60 33.57
C ARG A 42 40.84 -8.34 34.07
N GLU A 43 42.03 -8.08 33.54
CA GLU A 43 42.77 -6.82 33.77
C GLU A 43 42.05 -5.65 33.06
N LEU A 44 41.45 -5.94 31.90
CA LEU A 44 40.50 -5.07 31.23
C LEU A 44 39.08 -5.62 31.41
N ARG A 45 38.13 -4.74 31.66
CA ARG A 45 36.70 -5.07 31.81
C ARG A 45 35.89 -4.79 30.55
N VAL A 46 36.31 -3.83 29.71
CA VAL A 46 35.60 -3.47 28.49
C VAL A 46 36.56 -3.31 27.32
N LEU A 47 36.20 -3.87 26.17
CA LEU A 47 36.89 -3.63 24.90
C LEU A 47 35.97 -2.92 23.91
N PHE A 48 36.37 -1.73 23.47
CA PHE A 48 35.68 -0.99 22.42
C PHE A 48 36.30 -1.34 21.06
N THR A 49 35.51 -1.85 20.12
CA THR A 49 36.04 -2.33 18.85
C THR A 49 35.39 -1.66 17.65
N VAL A 50 36.19 -1.32 16.63
CA VAL A 50 35.69 -0.91 15.31
C VAL A 50 35.99 -2.05 14.33
N ASP A 51 34.94 -2.69 13.80
CA ASP A 51 34.98 -3.74 12.76
C ASP A 51 35.81 -5.00 13.08
N LEU A 52 36.40 -5.08 14.28
CA LEU A 52 37.24 -6.19 14.72
C LEU A 52 36.49 -7.51 14.91
N PHE A 53 35.18 -7.43 15.14
CA PHE A 53 34.28 -8.58 15.24
C PHE A 53 33.89 -9.17 13.88
N ASN A 54 34.52 -8.77 12.78
CA ASN A 54 34.32 -9.43 11.50
C ASN A 54 35.30 -10.59 11.27
N GLU A 55 36.41 -10.68 12.03
CA GLU A 55 37.47 -11.69 11.83
C GLU A 55 37.89 -12.40 13.13
N GLY A 56 37.72 -13.73 13.17
CA GLY A 56 38.59 -14.69 13.88
C GLY A 56 38.70 -14.67 15.42
N VAL A 57 38.16 -13.70 16.14
CA VAL A 57 38.34 -13.61 17.61
C VAL A 57 37.25 -14.38 18.38
N ASP A 58 37.69 -15.37 19.16
CA ASP A 58 36.87 -16.18 20.06
C ASP A 58 37.06 -15.73 21.53
N LEU A 59 35.96 -15.30 22.15
CA LEU A 59 35.89 -14.77 23.52
C LEU A 59 34.60 -15.28 24.20
N PRO A 60 34.54 -16.57 24.60
CA PRO A 60 33.33 -17.16 25.18
C PRO A 60 32.91 -16.50 26.50
N MET A 61 33.90 -16.02 27.26
CA MET A 61 33.71 -15.32 28.54
C MET A 61 33.03 -13.95 28.45
N VAL A 62 32.72 -13.44 27.24
CA VAL A 62 31.99 -12.17 27.10
C VAL A 62 30.55 -12.36 27.57
N ASP A 63 30.18 -11.66 28.63
CA ASP A 63 28.83 -11.66 29.22
C ASP A 63 27.99 -10.44 28.83
N THR A 64 28.62 -9.38 28.28
CA THR A 64 27.95 -8.10 28.02
C THR A 64 28.35 -7.54 26.66
N ILE A 65 27.36 -7.14 25.86
CA ILE A 65 27.55 -6.44 24.58
C ILE A 65 26.88 -5.07 24.65
N LEU A 66 27.67 -4.02 24.44
CA LEU A 66 27.21 -2.63 24.33
C LEU A 66 27.15 -2.21 22.87
N ARG A 67 25.97 -1.85 22.37
CA ARG A 67 25.80 -1.35 21.00
C ARG A 67 25.64 0.16 21.01
N LEU A 68 26.75 0.85 20.73
CA LEU A 68 26.82 2.31 20.71
C LEU A 68 26.63 2.93 19.32
N ARG A 69 26.25 2.12 18.33
CA ARG A 69 26.02 2.59 16.96
C ARG A 69 24.80 1.89 16.34
N PRO A 70 24.14 2.55 15.39
CA PRO A 70 23.19 1.87 14.51
C PRO A 70 23.92 0.79 13.70
N THR A 71 23.33 -0.40 13.66
CA THR A 71 23.75 -1.49 12.78
C THR A 71 22.58 -1.79 11.85
N GLU A 72 22.67 -1.32 10.60
CA GLU A 72 21.57 -1.41 9.62
C GLU A 72 21.38 -2.84 9.09
N SER A 73 22.47 -3.61 8.99
CA SER A 73 22.41 -4.99 8.52
C SER A 73 21.98 -5.93 9.64
N ALA A 74 20.87 -6.64 9.44
CA ALA A 74 20.44 -7.72 10.31
C ALA A 74 21.48 -8.85 10.39
N THR A 75 22.20 -9.12 9.30
CA THR A 75 23.29 -10.12 9.28
C THR A 75 24.43 -9.72 10.20
N ILE A 76 24.92 -8.47 10.10
CA ILE A 76 25.98 -7.97 10.99
C ILE A 76 25.48 -7.94 12.44
N PHE A 77 24.21 -7.58 12.65
CA PHE A 77 23.57 -7.61 13.96
C PHE A 77 23.64 -9.01 14.59
N LEU A 78 23.22 -10.05 13.85
CA LEU A 78 23.23 -11.44 14.32
C LEU A 78 24.65 -11.98 14.51
N GLN A 79 25.59 -11.64 13.62
CA GLN A 79 26.99 -12.05 13.76
C GLN A 79 27.62 -11.48 15.03
N GLN A 80 27.37 -10.20 15.33
CA GLN A 80 27.85 -9.55 16.54
C GLN A 80 27.25 -10.18 17.80
N LEU A 81 25.94 -10.46 17.77
CA LEU A 81 25.25 -11.13 18.88
C LEU A 81 25.76 -12.56 19.10
N GLY A 82 25.92 -13.34 18.03
CA GLY A 82 26.36 -14.74 18.08
C GLY A 82 27.72 -14.94 18.75
N ARG A 83 28.59 -13.93 18.75
CA ARG A 83 29.87 -13.98 19.48
C ARG A 83 29.68 -13.98 20.99
N GLY A 84 28.70 -13.24 21.48
CA GLY A 84 28.31 -13.27 22.89
C GLY A 84 27.45 -14.46 23.26
N LEU A 85 26.99 -15.29 22.33
CA LEU A 85 26.13 -16.45 22.66
C LEU A 85 26.92 -17.73 22.95
N ARG A 86 28.26 -17.69 22.87
CA ARG A 86 29.10 -18.84 23.24
C ARG A 86 29.00 -19.11 24.74
N LEU A 87 28.90 -20.40 25.10
CA LEU A 87 28.81 -20.85 26.48
C LEU A 87 30.18 -20.73 27.17
N ASP A 88 30.15 -20.42 28.46
CA ASP A 88 31.30 -20.33 29.36
C ASP A 88 30.80 -20.64 30.79
N ASP A 89 31.58 -21.35 31.58
CA ASP A 89 31.13 -21.84 32.91
C ASP A 89 30.86 -20.69 33.90
N ASP A 90 31.55 -19.56 33.74
CA ASP A 90 31.39 -18.37 34.59
C ASP A 90 30.28 -17.43 34.08
N LYS A 91 29.50 -17.83 33.07
CA LYS A 91 28.55 -16.98 32.37
C LYS A 91 27.12 -17.50 32.47
N SER A 92 26.32 -16.84 33.31
CA SER A 92 24.90 -17.18 33.49
C SER A 92 24.02 -16.76 32.31
N CYS A 93 24.30 -15.59 31.72
CA CYS A 93 23.55 -15.06 30.58
C CYS A 93 24.40 -14.06 29.78
N LEU A 94 23.93 -13.72 28.58
CA LEU A 94 24.45 -12.60 27.80
C LEU A 94 23.52 -11.39 27.99
N THR A 95 24.06 -10.28 28.50
CA THR A 95 23.36 -9.00 28.57
C THR A 95 23.68 -8.17 27.33
N VAL A 96 22.64 -7.69 26.63
CA VAL A 96 22.81 -6.84 25.44
C VAL A 96 22.14 -5.50 25.68
N LEU A 97 22.92 -4.42 25.64
CA LEU A 97 22.42 -3.05 25.75
C LEU A 97 22.49 -2.38 24.37
N ASP A 98 21.33 -2.23 23.72
CA ASP A 98 21.19 -1.53 22.44
C ASP A 98 20.70 -0.10 22.65
N PHE A 99 21.57 0.88 22.41
CA PHE A 99 21.22 2.29 22.60
C PHE A 99 20.46 2.80 21.38
N ILE A 100 19.14 2.94 21.52
CA ILE A 100 18.24 3.39 20.45
C ILE A 100 18.16 4.92 20.47
N GLY A 101 18.81 5.57 19.49
CA GLY A 101 18.76 7.02 19.32
C GLY A 101 19.61 7.50 18.14
N GLY A 102 19.17 8.56 17.45
CA GLY A 102 19.91 9.17 16.36
C GLY A 102 19.98 8.37 15.05
N GLN A 103 19.15 7.32 14.87
CA GLN A 103 19.06 6.61 13.59
C GLN A 103 18.34 7.46 12.54
N ASN A 104 18.68 7.25 11.26
CA ASN A 104 17.94 7.86 10.16
C ASN A 104 16.49 7.36 10.13
N ALA A 105 15.57 8.17 9.58
CA ALA A 105 14.15 7.81 9.49
C ALA A 105 13.90 6.52 8.67
N ASN A 106 14.85 6.13 7.82
CA ASN A 106 14.76 4.96 6.95
C ASN A 106 15.27 3.67 7.61
N PHE A 107 15.77 3.74 8.85
CA PHE A 107 16.34 2.60 9.55
C PHE A 107 15.25 1.56 9.81
N ARG A 108 15.44 0.32 9.37
CA ARG A 108 14.42 -0.74 9.49
C ARG A 108 14.65 -1.58 10.73
N PHE A 109 13.97 -1.23 11.84
CA PHE A 109 14.07 -1.98 13.10
C PHE A 109 13.53 -3.41 12.99
N ASP A 110 12.44 -3.59 12.26
CA ASP A 110 11.81 -4.90 12.02
C ASP A 110 12.81 -5.94 11.51
N LEU A 111 13.65 -5.61 10.53
CA LEU A 111 14.58 -6.58 9.94
C LEU A 111 15.46 -7.28 10.98
N ARG A 112 15.85 -6.58 12.06
CA ARG A 112 16.69 -7.15 13.12
C ARG A 112 15.91 -8.10 14.01
N TRP A 113 14.69 -7.73 14.38
CA TRP A 113 13.86 -8.57 15.24
C TRP A 113 13.23 -9.72 14.48
N GLN A 114 12.81 -9.52 13.24
CA GLN A 114 12.42 -10.60 12.33
C GLN A 114 13.56 -11.62 12.19
N ALA A 115 14.81 -11.16 12.05
CA ALA A 115 15.96 -12.05 11.99
C ALA A 115 16.27 -12.77 13.32
N LEU A 116 15.90 -12.19 14.47
CA LEU A 116 16.05 -12.80 15.79
C LEU A 116 14.95 -13.81 16.13
N THR A 117 13.72 -13.48 15.79
CA THR A 117 12.51 -14.19 16.22
C THR A 117 11.98 -15.13 15.14
N GLY A 118 12.30 -14.87 13.87
CA GLY A 118 11.63 -15.50 12.72
C GLY A 118 10.25 -14.91 12.42
N ASP A 119 9.78 -13.96 13.22
CA ASP A 119 8.43 -13.44 13.14
C ASP A 119 8.18 -12.58 11.90
N SER A 120 6.90 -12.47 11.52
CA SER A 120 6.45 -11.50 10.53
C SER A 120 6.59 -10.07 11.05
N ARG A 121 6.53 -9.08 10.16
CA ARG A 121 6.59 -7.66 10.57
C ARG A 121 5.46 -7.32 11.55
N ARG A 122 4.25 -7.80 11.27
CA ARG A 122 3.08 -7.61 12.13
C ARG A 122 3.28 -8.24 13.50
N ALA A 123 3.81 -9.46 13.55
CA ALA A 123 4.10 -10.14 14.81
C ALA A 123 5.18 -9.39 15.60
N VAL A 124 6.21 -8.86 14.95
CA VAL A 124 7.20 -7.96 15.59
C VAL A 124 6.55 -6.68 16.13
N GLU A 125 5.64 -6.03 15.39
CA GLU A 125 4.94 -4.85 15.89
C GLU A 125 4.10 -5.16 17.14
N ALA A 126 3.40 -6.31 17.14
CA ALA A 126 2.63 -6.77 18.30
C ALA A 126 3.56 -7.10 19.48
N ALA A 127 4.64 -7.83 19.24
CA ALA A 127 5.63 -8.17 20.26
C ALA A 127 6.25 -6.94 20.88
N VAL A 128 6.63 -5.91 20.10
CA VAL A 128 7.14 -4.64 20.66
C VAL A 128 6.08 -3.95 21.51
N ARG A 129 4.80 -3.99 21.11
CA ARG A 129 3.70 -3.37 21.87
C ARG A 129 3.46 -4.09 23.20
N ASP A 130 3.57 -5.41 23.20
CA ASP A 130 3.20 -6.26 24.34
C ASP A 130 4.45 -6.77 25.11
N ASP A 131 5.61 -6.15 24.89
CA ASP A 131 6.88 -6.41 25.58
C ASP A 131 7.39 -7.87 25.42
N PHE A 132 7.36 -8.35 24.17
CA PHE A 132 7.88 -9.65 23.70
C PHE A 132 7.42 -10.85 24.55
N PRO A 133 6.11 -11.14 24.61
CA PRO A 133 5.56 -12.13 25.55
C PRO A 133 5.90 -13.59 25.19
N SER A 134 6.31 -13.86 23.95
CA SER A 134 6.45 -15.22 23.39
C SER A 134 7.90 -15.63 23.10
N LEU A 135 8.87 -15.08 23.84
CA LEU A 135 10.28 -15.44 23.67
C LEU A 135 10.59 -16.86 24.20
N PRO A 136 11.63 -17.52 23.67
CA PRO A 136 12.13 -18.78 24.22
C PRO A 136 12.51 -18.66 25.69
N SER A 137 12.44 -19.78 26.42
CA SER A 137 12.82 -19.83 27.82
C SER A 137 14.26 -19.35 28.03
N GLY A 138 14.46 -18.45 29.00
CA GLY A 138 15.77 -17.86 29.30
C GLY A 138 16.13 -16.63 28.43
N CYS A 139 15.26 -16.21 27.53
CA CYS A 139 15.41 -14.96 26.78
C CYS A 139 14.48 -13.87 27.34
N HIS A 140 15.00 -12.65 27.44
CA HIS A 140 14.24 -11.45 27.84
C HIS A 140 14.62 -10.29 26.94
N ILE A 141 13.63 -9.55 26.43
CA ILE A 141 13.85 -8.31 25.68
C ILE A 141 13.00 -7.23 26.34
N GLU A 142 13.64 -6.12 26.67
CA GLU A 142 12.99 -4.97 27.27
C GLU A 142 13.37 -3.70 26.49
N LEU A 143 12.37 -2.88 26.22
CA LEU A 143 12.53 -1.57 25.60
C LEU A 143 12.09 -0.52 26.60
N ASP A 144 12.91 0.51 26.82
CA ASP A 144 12.46 1.67 27.56
C ASP A 144 11.30 2.36 26.80
N ARG A 145 10.51 3.16 27.53
CA ARG A 145 9.32 3.82 26.97
C ARG A 145 9.63 4.63 25.71
N VAL A 146 10.73 5.39 25.69
CA VAL A 146 11.09 6.25 24.57
C VAL A 146 11.54 5.39 23.38
N ALA A 147 12.37 4.38 23.62
CA ALA A 147 12.77 3.44 22.57
C ALA A 147 11.56 2.73 21.95
N LYS A 148 10.61 2.26 22.76
CA LYS A 148 9.37 1.62 22.30
C LYS A 148 8.55 2.53 21.39
N GLU A 149 8.37 3.80 21.77
CA GLU A 149 7.68 4.80 20.96
C GLU A 149 8.39 5.06 19.60
N VAL A 150 9.71 5.26 19.63
CA VAL A 150 10.53 5.48 18.43
C VAL A 150 10.42 4.30 17.46
N VAL A 151 10.50 3.10 17.99
CA VAL A 151 10.42 1.86 17.23
C VAL A 151 9.04 1.70 16.59
N LEU A 152 7.96 1.82 17.37
CA LEU A 152 6.60 1.66 16.86
C LEU A 152 6.28 2.71 15.79
N ALA A 153 6.79 3.94 15.94
CA ALA A 153 6.67 4.96 14.91
C ALA A 153 7.39 4.56 13.62
N ASN A 154 8.61 4.04 13.73
CA ASN A 154 9.39 3.57 12.57
C ASN A 154 8.73 2.38 11.85
N LEU A 155 8.22 1.40 12.61
CA LEU A 155 7.50 0.25 12.06
C LEU A 155 6.24 0.68 11.29
N LYS A 156 5.65 1.83 11.61
CA LYS A 156 4.53 2.39 10.85
C LYS A 156 4.95 3.20 9.64
N SER A 157 6.07 3.93 9.71
CA SER A 157 6.52 4.80 8.62
C SER A 157 7.28 4.08 7.50
N THR A 158 8.00 3.01 7.83
CA THR A 158 9.05 2.47 6.95
C THR A 158 8.60 1.18 6.27
N LEU A 159 7.55 1.27 5.44
CA LEU A 159 6.97 0.11 4.73
C LEU A 159 7.89 -0.41 3.60
N PRO A 160 7.96 -1.74 3.36
CA PRO A 160 8.82 -2.36 2.34
C PRO A 160 8.27 -2.22 0.92
N THR A 161 7.98 -0.98 0.48
CA THR A 161 7.32 -0.72 -0.82
C THR A 161 8.24 -0.83 -2.03
N SER A 162 9.56 -0.93 -1.83
CA SER A 162 10.52 -1.12 -2.91
C SER A 162 10.46 -2.55 -3.48
N LYS A 163 10.84 -2.73 -4.75
CA LYS A 163 10.89 -4.06 -5.38
C LYS A 163 11.68 -5.07 -4.54
N ASN A 164 12.86 -4.68 -4.06
CA ASN A 164 13.71 -5.55 -3.27
C ASN A 164 13.10 -5.83 -1.89
N GLY A 165 12.43 -4.84 -1.29
CA GLY A 165 11.69 -5.00 -0.04
C GLY A 165 10.56 -6.03 -0.19
N LEU A 166 9.67 -5.85 -1.16
CA LEU A 166 8.57 -6.77 -1.43
C LEU A 166 9.04 -8.21 -1.66
N VAL A 167 10.12 -8.38 -2.44
CA VAL A 167 10.72 -9.69 -2.72
C VAL A 167 11.31 -10.33 -1.46
N ALA A 168 11.95 -9.54 -0.59
CA ALA A 168 12.50 -10.03 0.67
C ALA A 168 11.40 -10.49 1.64
N GLU A 169 10.34 -9.70 1.81
CA GLU A 169 9.20 -10.07 2.67
C GLU A 169 8.52 -11.35 2.17
N LEU A 170 8.28 -11.48 0.86
CA LEU A 170 7.64 -12.69 0.32
C LEU A 170 8.55 -13.92 0.43
N ARG A 171 9.88 -13.76 0.30
CA ARG A 171 10.83 -14.86 0.55
C ARG A 171 10.78 -15.35 1.99
N GLN A 172 10.63 -14.43 2.95
CA GLN A 172 10.56 -14.78 4.36
C GLN A 172 9.25 -15.50 4.69
N LEU A 173 8.13 -15.01 4.15
CA LEU A 173 6.81 -15.61 4.40
C LEU A 173 6.60 -16.92 3.65
N GLY A 174 7.29 -17.15 2.53
CA GLY A 174 7.12 -18.34 1.71
C GLY A 174 5.90 -18.25 0.77
N ASP A 175 5.34 -19.42 0.42
CA ASP A 175 4.17 -19.49 -0.46
C ASP A 175 2.86 -19.21 0.31
N VAL A 176 2.52 -17.93 0.42
CA VAL A 176 1.31 -17.42 1.07
C VAL A 176 0.33 -16.82 0.06
N SER A 177 -0.91 -16.57 0.48
CA SER A 177 -1.89 -15.82 -0.32
C SER A 177 -1.60 -14.31 -0.32
N LEU A 178 -2.19 -13.56 -1.25
CA LEU A 178 -2.08 -12.10 -1.29
C LEU A 178 -2.66 -11.48 -0.01
N ALA A 179 -3.80 -11.97 0.47
CA ALA A 179 -4.44 -11.47 1.69
C ALA A 179 -3.53 -11.64 2.91
N GLU A 180 -2.91 -12.82 3.05
CA GLU A 180 -1.95 -13.10 4.10
C GLU A 180 -0.69 -12.23 3.97
N PHE A 181 -0.11 -12.11 2.78
CA PHE A 181 1.04 -11.25 2.55
C PHE A 181 0.78 -9.79 2.96
N LEU A 182 -0.36 -9.22 2.57
CA LEU A 182 -0.73 -7.85 2.94
C LEU A 182 -0.95 -7.71 4.45
N ARG A 183 -1.58 -8.72 5.08
CA ARG A 183 -1.82 -8.75 6.52
C ARG A 183 -0.52 -8.79 7.33
N GLU A 184 0.43 -9.65 6.93
CA GLU A 184 1.69 -9.86 7.66
C GLU A 184 2.70 -8.72 7.46
N THR A 185 2.67 -8.06 6.31
CA THR A 185 3.58 -6.94 5.99
C THR A 185 3.01 -5.56 6.35
N GLY A 186 1.70 -5.45 6.56
CA GLY A 186 1.00 -4.16 6.75
C GLY A 186 0.92 -3.30 5.48
N LEU A 187 1.28 -3.85 4.32
CA LEU A 187 1.20 -3.16 3.03
C LEU A 187 -0.24 -3.04 2.57
N LYS A 188 -0.50 -2.02 1.73
CA LYS A 188 -1.76 -1.95 0.99
C LYS A 188 -1.62 -2.68 -0.34
N ILE A 189 -2.74 -3.17 -0.87
CA ILE A 189 -2.74 -3.84 -2.18
C ILE A 189 -2.14 -2.93 -3.27
N GLU A 190 -2.39 -1.63 -3.21
CA GLU A 190 -1.83 -0.66 -4.14
C GLU A 190 -0.30 -0.65 -4.13
N ASP A 191 0.35 -0.98 -3.02
CA ASP A 191 1.82 -1.00 -2.95
C ASP A 191 2.42 -2.18 -3.73
N VAL A 192 1.73 -3.31 -3.80
CA VAL A 192 2.12 -4.48 -4.62
C VAL A 192 1.96 -4.20 -6.11
N TYR A 193 0.90 -3.47 -6.48
CA TYR A 193 0.54 -3.17 -7.87
C TYR A 193 1.13 -1.85 -8.40
N ARG A 194 1.80 -1.05 -7.56
CA ARG A 194 2.37 0.25 -7.92
C ARG A 194 3.43 0.16 -9.02
N SER A 195 4.27 -0.86 -8.96
CA SER A 195 5.40 -1.02 -9.88
C SER A 195 5.04 -1.91 -11.06
N ALA A 196 4.93 -1.29 -12.24
CA ALA A 196 4.74 -2.03 -13.49
C ALA A 196 5.87 -3.02 -13.80
N SER A 197 7.07 -2.82 -13.23
CA SER A 197 8.22 -3.73 -13.42
C SER A 197 8.12 -5.02 -12.59
N ILE A 198 7.27 -5.02 -11.55
CA ILE A 198 6.95 -6.22 -10.78
C ILE A 198 5.86 -7.00 -11.52
N GLY A 199 4.83 -6.32 -12.01
CA GLY A 199 3.72 -6.97 -12.72
C GLY A 199 2.66 -7.56 -11.79
N GLY A 200 2.44 -6.93 -10.64
CA GLY A 200 1.44 -7.34 -9.65
C GLY A 200 1.87 -8.49 -8.76
N TRP A 201 0.91 -9.11 -8.09
CA TRP A 201 1.12 -10.23 -7.17
C TRP A 201 1.74 -11.44 -7.85
N ARG A 202 1.23 -11.84 -9.03
CA ARG A 202 1.82 -12.94 -9.81
C ARG A 202 3.29 -12.64 -10.13
N GLY A 203 3.56 -11.44 -10.61
CA GLY A 203 4.92 -11.04 -10.98
C GLY A 203 5.88 -11.01 -9.78
N LEU A 204 5.40 -10.62 -8.59
CA LEU A 204 6.15 -10.72 -7.35
C LEU A 204 6.49 -12.18 -6.99
N ARG A 205 5.51 -13.09 -7.08
CA ARG A 205 5.72 -14.54 -6.87
C ARG A 205 6.74 -15.14 -7.85
N ARG A 206 6.75 -14.68 -9.11
CA ARG A 206 7.76 -15.07 -10.10
C ARG A 206 9.17 -14.60 -9.75
N LEU A 207 9.32 -13.37 -9.22
CA LEU A 207 10.63 -12.84 -8.81
C LEU A 207 11.24 -13.61 -7.63
N VAL A 208 10.40 -14.23 -6.80
CA VAL A 208 10.83 -15.08 -5.68
C VAL A 208 11.11 -16.53 -6.14
N GLY A 209 10.55 -16.96 -7.28
CA GLY A 209 10.67 -18.33 -7.77
C GLY A 209 9.55 -19.26 -7.28
N ILE A 210 8.50 -18.72 -6.66
CA ILE A 210 7.32 -19.49 -6.23
C ILE A 210 6.44 -19.85 -7.44
N ASP A 211 6.25 -18.90 -8.36
CA ASP A 211 5.57 -19.15 -9.62
C ASP A 211 6.59 -19.33 -10.75
N SER A 212 6.66 -20.56 -11.29
CA SER A 212 7.53 -20.93 -12.42
C SER A 212 6.78 -20.99 -13.75
N SER A 213 5.47 -20.72 -13.78
CA SER A 213 4.68 -20.79 -15.00
C SER A 213 5.13 -19.74 -16.02
N ALA A 214 5.16 -20.13 -17.29
CA ALA A 214 5.46 -19.21 -18.38
C ALA A 214 4.43 -18.07 -18.42
N ALA A 215 4.86 -16.86 -18.79
CA ALA A 215 3.91 -15.82 -19.15
C ALA A 215 3.43 -16.09 -20.57
N GLY A 216 2.11 -16.20 -20.75
CA GLY A 216 1.55 -16.15 -22.09
C GLY A 216 1.57 -14.71 -22.64
N PRO A 217 1.03 -14.53 -23.85
CA PRO A 217 1.11 -13.27 -24.59
C PRO A 217 0.36 -12.12 -23.90
N ASP A 218 -0.65 -12.43 -23.08
CA ASP A 218 -1.57 -11.46 -22.48
C ASP A 218 -1.23 -11.07 -21.05
N ASP A 219 -0.25 -11.76 -20.45
CA ASP A 219 0.17 -11.58 -19.06
C ASP A 219 0.39 -10.11 -18.66
N ARG A 220 1.10 -9.35 -19.49
CA ARG A 220 1.42 -7.92 -19.21
C ARG A 220 0.21 -7.00 -19.34
N GLU A 221 -0.68 -7.29 -20.29
CA GLU A 221 -1.92 -6.52 -20.48
C GLU A 221 -2.84 -6.75 -19.28
N LEU A 222 -3.04 -8.00 -18.88
CA LEU A 222 -3.85 -8.39 -17.72
C LEU A 222 -3.27 -7.85 -16.40
N ALA A 223 -1.95 -7.85 -16.21
CA ALA A 223 -1.33 -7.25 -15.03
C ALA A 223 -1.69 -5.76 -14.87
N ARG A 224 -1.73 -5.02 -15.99
CA ARG A 224 -2.11 -3.59 -16.00
C ARG A 224 -3.59 -3.42 -15.75
N ALA A 225 -4.42 -4.31 -16.29
CA ALA A 225 -5.86 -4.29 -16.09
C ALA A 225 -6.24 -4.41 -14.60
N ILE A 226 -5.53 -5.25 -13.83
CA ILE A 226 -5.76 -5.40 -12.38
C ILE A 226 -5.64 -4.06 -11.66
N VAL A 227 -4.66 -3.23 -12.02
CA VAL A 227 -4.45 -1.90 -11.44
C VAL A 227 -5.70 -1.03 -11.59
N TRP A 228 -6.39 -1.13 -12.72
CA TRP A 228 -7.61 -0.37 -13.01
C TRP A 228 -8.85 -0.89 -12.29
N MET A 229 -8.76 -2.02 -11.59
CA MET A 229 -9.88 -2.64 -10.87
C MET A 229 -9.75 -2.52 -9.35
N LEU A 230 -8.63 -2.00 -8.84
CA LEU A 230 -8.39 -1.91 -7.39
C LEU A 230 -9.35 -0.96 -6.65
N HIS A 231 -10.12 -0.14 -7.36
CA HIS A 231 -11.14 0.73 -6.78
C HIS A 231 -12.49 0.04 -6.56
N ILE A 232 -12.70 -1.16 -7.08
CA ILE A 232 -13.99 -1.88 -6.97
C ILE A 232 -14.28 -2.14 -5.50
N ASP A 233 -15.42 -1.66 -5.01
CA ASP A 233 -15.85 -1.75 -3.62
C ASP A 233 -17.34 -2.15 -3.48
N ASP A 234 -17.87 -2.92 -4.45
CA ASP A 234 -19.19 -3.55 -4.36
C ASP A 234 -19.17 -5.05 -4.63
N VAL A 235 -20.10 -5.75 -3.98
CA VAL A 235 -20.18 -7.21 -4.00
C VAL A 235 -20.53 -7.77 -5.38
N ASP A 236 -21.40 -7.10 -6.15
CA ASP A 236 -21.91 -7.63 -7.42
C ASP A 236 -20.77 -7.73 -8.46
N ARG A 237 -19.93 -6.70 -8.58
CA ARG A 237 -18.75 -6.74 -9.47
C ARG A 237 -17.66 -7.68 -8.97
N LEU A 238 -17.44 -7.76 -7.67
CA LEU A 238 -16.44 -8.69 -7.11
C LEU A 238 -16.87 -10.14 -7.28
N ASP A 239 -18.16 -10.45 -7.13
CA ASP A 239 -18.71 -11.79 -7.38
C ASP A 239 -18.64 -12.14 -8.87
N LEU A 240 -18.95 -11.20 -9.76
CA LEU A 240 -18.74 -11.39 -11.19
C LEU A 240 -17.26 -11.66 -11.50
N LEU A 241 -16.35 -10.85 -10.96
CA LEU A 241 -14.92 -10.99 -11.18
C LEU A 241 -14.42 -12.36 -10.72
N ALA A 242 -14.84 -12.82 -9.54
CA ALA A 242 -14.47 -14.13 -9.00
C ALA A 242 -15.00 -15.29 -9.86
N ARG A 243 -16.25 -15.21 -10.34
CA ARG A 243 -16.85 -16.23 -11.24
C ARG A 243 -16.15 -16.28 -12.59
N VAL A 244 -15.92 -15.12 -13.22
CA VAL A 244 -15.17 -15.03 -14.48
C VAL A 244 -13.74 -15.55 -14.32
N ALA A 245 -13.07 -15.20 -13.22
CA ALA A 245 -11.74 -15.75 -12.92
C ALA A 245 -11.77 -17.25 -12.57
N GLY A 246 -12.94 -17.81 -12.26
CA GLY A 246 -13.18 -19.25 -12.15
C GLY A 246 -13.52 -19.95 -13.47
N SER A 247 -13.36 -19.28 -14.61
CA SER A 247 -13.73 -19.77 -15.94
C SER A 247 -15.23 -19.99 -16.16
N GLU A 248 -16.09 -19.33 -15.37
CA GLU A 248 -17.53 -19.30 -15.58
C GLU A 248 -17.89 -18.19 -16.59
N HIS A 249 -18.66 -18.53 -17.63
CA HIS A 249 -19.21 -17.52 -18.55
C HIS A 249 -20.50 -16.92 -17.95
N PRO A 250 -20.52 -15.65 -17.55
CA PRO A 250 -21.62 -15.07 -16.77
C PRO A 250 -22.81 -14.61 -17.63
N GLY A 251 -22.98 -15.19 -18.83
CA GLY A 251 -23.89 -14.67 -19.85
C GLY A 251 -23.49 -13.30 -20.39
N GLY A 252 -24.47 -12.46 -20.73
CA GLY A 252 -24.26 -11.07 -21.12
C GLY A 252 -24.93 -10.09 -20.15
N GLY A 253 -24.74 -8.80 -20.38
CA GLY A 253 -25.46 -7.74 -19.67
C GLY A 253 -24.53 -6.62 -19.18
N PRO A 254 -25.12 -5.55 -18.60
CA PRO A 254 -24.37 -4.34 -18.31
C PRO A 254 -23.24 -4.55 -17.29
N LEU A 255 -23.39 -5.49 -16.35
CA LEU A 255 -22.33 -5.81 -15.38
C LEU A 255 -21.10 -6.44 -16.05
N LEU A 256 -21.30 -7.30 -17.07
CA LEU A 256 -20.20 -7.85 -17.85
C LEU A 256 -19.59 -6.80 -18.78
N ASP A 257 -20.39 -5.88 -19.32
CA ASP A 257 -19.88 -4.77 -20.14
C ASP A 257 -18.98 -3.84 -19.32
N MET A 258 -19.33 -3.58 -18.05
CA MET A 258 -18.47 -2.87 -17.12
C MET A 258 -17.13 -3.61 -16.94
N LEU A 259 -17.18 -4.91 -16.63
CA LEU A 259 -15.97 -5.72 -16.44
C LEU A 259 -15.10 -5.75 -17.71
N HIS A 260 -15.69 -5.86 -18.89
CA HIS A 260 -14.98 -5.80 -20.18
C HIS A 260 -14.14 -4.53 -20.29
N PHE A 261 -14.72 -3.36 -20.00
CA PHE A 261 -13.96 -2.11 -20.07
C PHE A 261 -12.93 -1.95 -18.96
N SER A 262 -13.13 -2.59 -17.80
CA SER A 262 -12.12 -2.62 -16.73
C SER A 262 -10.94 -3.52 -17.08
N VAL A 263 -11.18 -4.64 -17.79
CA VAL A 263 -10.13 -5.59 -18.21
C VAL A 263 -9.40 -5.10 -19.46
N CYS A 264 -10.13 -4.72 -20.51
CA CYS A 264 -9.57 -4.44 -21.84
C CYS A 264 -9.31 -2.96 -22.09
N GLY A 265 -9.87 -2.08 -21.27
CA GLY A 265 -9.83 -0.64 -21.47
C GLY A 265 -10.81 -0.14 -22.55
N PRO A 266 -10.97 1.20 -22.67
CA PRO A 266 -11.99 1.81 -23.52
C PRO A 266 -11.87 1.63 -25.04
N PRO A 267 -10.68 1.39 -25.66
CA PRO A 267 -10.60 1.25 -27.12
C PRO A 267 -11.19 -0.06 -27.64
N VAL A 268 -11.30 -1.09 -26.80
CA VAL A 268 -11.72 -2.44 -27.22
C VAL A 268 -13.26 -2.52 -27.25
N PRO A 269 -13.88 -2.80 -28.40
CA PRO A 269 -15.33 -2.84 -28.53
C PRO A 269 -15.96 -4.03 -27.78
N LEU A 270 -17.22 -3.88 -27.38
CA LEU A 270 -17.99 -4.96 -26.72
C LEU A 270 -18.19 -6.21 -27.59
N THR A 271 -18.04 -6.09 -28.91
CA THR A 271 -18.10 -7.23 -29.83
C THR A 271 -16.95 -8.24 -29.62
N GLU A 272 -15.84 -7.81 -29.01
CA GLU A 272 -14.70 -8.67 -28.68
C GLU A 272 -14.81 -9.32 -27.28
N ARG A 273 -15.87 -9.04 -26.52
CA ARG A 273 -16.01 -9.43 -25.11
C ARG A 273 -15.75 -10.92 -24.87
N ASP A 274 -16.41 -11.79 -25.61
CA ASP A 274 -16.28 -13.24 -25.42
C ASP A 274 -14.88 -13.74 -25.87
N ALA A 275 -14.28 -13.11 -26.88
CA ALA A 275 -12.91 -13.42 -27.29
C ALA A 275 -11.89 -12.98 -26.22
N ARG A 276 -12.15 -11.87 -25.53
CA ARG A 276 -11.32 -11.38 -24.42
C ARG A 276 -11.44 -12.24 -23.17
N LEU A 277 -12.62 -12.76 -22.86
CA LEU A 277 -12.79 -13.76 -21.80
C LEU A 277 -11.97 -15.02 -22.08
N LYS A 278 -11.99 -15.53 -23.33
CA LYS A 278 -11.17 -16.68 -23.71
C LYS A 278 -9.67 -16.43 -23.53
N ARG A 279 -9.19 -15.23 -23.86
CA ARG A 279 -7.78 -14.83 -23.65
C ARG A 279 -7.42 -14.74 -22.16
N LEU A 280 -8.32 -14.22 -21.32
CA LEU A 280 -8.16 -14.23 -19.87
C LEU A 280 -8.04 -15.67 -19.34
N TRP A 281 -8.93 -16.57 -19.77
CA TRP A 281 -8.92 -17.97 -19.33
C TRP A 281 -7.72 -18.78 -19.84
N ALA A 282 -7.09 -18.34 -20.93
CA ALA A 282 -5.81 -18.89 -21.38
C ALA A 282 -4.63 -18.54 -20.44
N GLU A 283 -4.83 -17.64 -19.47
CA GLU A 283 -3.84 -17.23 -18.46
C GLU A 283 -4.30 -17.65 -17.05
N PRO A 284 -4.24 -18.95 -16.71
CA PRO A 284 -4.80 -19.48 -15.44
C PRO A 284 -4.15 -18.87 -14.20
N ALA A 285 -2.86 -18.49 -14.27
CA ALA A 285 -2.17 -17.83 -13.16
C ALA A 285 -2.73 -16.41 -12.90
N ARG A 286 -3.16 -15.68 -13.94
CA ARG A 286 -3.82 -14.38 -13.79
C ARG A 286 -5.25 -14.54 -13.29
N CYS A 287 -5.95 -15.58 -13.71
CA CYS A 287 -7.23 -15.95 -13.13
C CYS A 287 -7.11 -16.25 -11.62
N ALA A 288 -6.10 -17.00 -11.20
CA ALA A 288 -5.83 -17.26 -9.78
C ALA A 288 -5.53 -15.97 -9.00
N GLU A 289 -4.72 -15.07 -9.57
CA GLU A 289 -4.44 -13.76 -8.99
C GLU A 289 -5.70 -12.90 -8.85
N LEU A 290 -6.56 -12.84 -9.88
CA LEU A 290 -7.80 -12.07 -9.85
C LEU A 290 -8.76 -12.51 -8.75
N ARG A 291 -8.83 -13.82 -8.45
CA ARG A 291 -9.62 -14.33 -7.33
C ARG A 291 -9.10 -13.82 -5.99
N GLN A 292 -7.78 -13.83 -5.78
CA GLN A 292 -7.17 -13.30 -4.55
C GLN A 292 -7.35 -11.77 -4.45
N VAL A 293 -7.27 -11.04 -5.58
CA VAL A 293 -7.59 -9.61 -5.60
C VAL A 293 -9.04 -9.38 -5.23
N ALA A 294 -9.99 -10.15 -5.78
CA ALA A 294 -11.40 -10.01 -5.45
C ALA A 294 -11.69 -10.28 -3.97
N GLU A 295 -11.05 -11.28 -3.37
CA GLU A 295 -11.10 -11.59 -1.95
C GLU A 295 -10.60 -10.40 -1.10
N VAL A 296 -9.41 -9.88 -1.39
CA VAL A 296 -8.84 -8.73 -0.68
C VAL A 296 -9.70 -7.48 -0.81
N LEU A 297 -10.25 -7.21 -2.00
CA LEU A 297 -11.13 -6.06 -2.21
C LEU A 297 -12.48 -6.22 -1.48
N ARG A 298 -12.99 -7.46 -1.36
CA ARG A 298 -14.22 -7.75 -0.61
C ARG A 298 -14.06 -7.42 0.87
N ASP A 299 -12.94 -7.83 1.47
CA ASP A 299 -12.64 -7.55 2.87
C ASP A 299 -12.43 -6.04 3.16
N ARG A 300 -12.11 -5.25 2.13
CA ARG A 300 -11.99 -3.78 2.25
C ARG A 300 -13.34 -3.07 2.22
N ILE A 301 -14.45 -3.74 1.92
CA ILE A 301 -15.77 -3.12 1.90
C ILE A 301 -16.22 -2.83 3.33
N HIS A 302 -16.14 -1.56 3.73
CA HIS A 302 -16.54 -1.07 5.05
C HIS A 302 -17.76 -0.14 4.99
N ARG A 303 -18.29 0.12 3.79
CA ARG A 303 -19.42 1.02 3.57
C ARG A 303 -20.61 0.21 3.03
N VAL A 304 -21.79 0.47 3.60
CA VAL A 304 -23.03 -0.08 3.09
C VAL A 304 -23.31 0.52 1.71
N SER A 305 -23.37 -0.33 0.69
CA SER A 305 -23.75 0.05 -0.66
C SER A 305 -25.20 -0.39 -0.92
N VAL A 306 -26.04 0.53 -1.36
CA VAL A 306 -27.48 0.27 -1.55
C VAL A 306 -27.71 -0.26 -2.97
N ALA A 307 -28.40 -1.39 -3.09
CA ALA A 307 -28.75 -1.99 -4.37
C ALA A 307 -29.67 -1.07 -5.19
N PRO A 308 -29.58 -1.10 -6.53
CA PRO A 308 -30.45 -0.29 -7.39
C PRO A 308 -31.91 -0.77 -7.28
N GLU A 309 -32.85 0.18 -7.18
CA GLU A 309 -34.29 -0.13 -7.04
C GLU A 309 -34.87 -0.87 -8.25
N SER A 310 -34.38 -0.61 -9.47
CA SER A 310 -35.00 -1.12 -10.71
C SER A 310 -34.21 -2.22 -11.43
N GLY A 311 -33.08 -2.69 -10.90
CA GLY A 311 -32.23 -3.76 -11.47
C GLY A 311 -31.63 -3.52 -12.87
N ARG A 312 -32.11 -2.52 -13.62
CA ARG A 312 -31.76 -2.21 -15.01
C ARG A 312 -30.35 -1.64 -15.15
N VAL A 313 -29.93 -0.83 -14.18
CA VAL A 313 -28.59 -0.25 -14.10
C VAL A 313 -27.88 -0.87 -12.90
N PRO A 314 -26.81 -1.65 -13.08
CA PRO A 314 -26.18 -2.41 -12.01
C PRO A 314 -25.19 -1.53 -11.21
N LEU A 315 -25.66 -0.38 -10.73
CA LEU A 315 -24.89 0.54 -9.92
C LEU A 315 -25.46 0.61 -8.51
N ARG A 316 -24.60 0.40 -7.52
CA ARG A 316 -24.93 0.55 -6.12
C ARG A 316 -24.61 1.95 -5.64
N VAL A 317 -25.55 2.58 -4.95
CA VAL A 317 -25.30 3.87 -4.31
C VAL A 317 -24.20 3.69 -3.28
N HIS A 318 -23.27 4.64 -3.27
CA HIS A 318 -22.04 4.60 -2.49
C HIS A 318 -21.07 3.48 -2.88
N ALA A 319 -21.06 3.02 -4.13
CA ALA A 319 -19.91 2.28 -4.68
C ALA A 319 -19.10 3.18 -5.61
N ARG A 320 -17.85 2.79 -5.90
CA ARG A 320 -16.90 3.54 -6.71
C ARG A 320 -16.82 2.99 -8.12
N TYR A 321 -16.95 3.86 -9.11
CA TYR A 321 -16.91 3.50 -10.52
C TYR A 321 -15.91 4.36 -11.26
N SER A 322 -15.13 3.75 -12.13
CA SER A 322 -14.47 4.49 -13.18
C SER A 322 -15.53 5.10 -14.08
N ARG A 323 -15.18 6.17 -14.79
CA ARG A 323 -16.09 6.78 -15.76
C ARG A 323 -16.52 5.80 -16.85
N ASN A 324 -15.65 4.88 -17.25
CA ASN A 324 -15.97 3.91 -18.29
C ASN A 324 -16.99 2.88 -17.79
N GLU A 325 -16.81 2.40 -16.57
CA GLU A 325 -17.76 1.49 -15.91
C GLU A 325 -19.12 2.16 -15.74
N ALA A 326 -19.15 3.40 -15.25
CA ALA A 326 -20.39 4.16 -15.09
C ALA A 326 -21.14 4.29 -16.43
N CYS A 327 -20.46 4.70 -17.51
CA CYS A 327 -21.10 4.79 -18.83
C CYS A 327 -21.56 3.42 -19.38
N ALA A 328 -20.78 2.36 -19.17
CA ALA A 328 -21.12 1.01 -19.62
C ALA A 328 -22.35 0.45 -18.88
N ALA A 329 -22.52 0.79 -17.61
CA ALA A 329 -23.70 0.42 -16.83
C ALA A 329 -25.01 0.96 -17.40
N PHE A 330 -24.94 2.05 -18.18
CA PHE A 330 -26.07 2.63 -18.94
C PHE A 330 -26.02 2.28 -20.45
N GLY A 331 -25.39 1.17 -20.82
CA GLY A 331 -25.41 0.63 -22.18
C GLY A 331 -24.50 1.34 -23.19
N MET A 332 -23.60 2.25 -22.75
CA MET A 332 -22.71 2.94 -23.67
C MET A 332 -21.62 2.00 -24.21
N THR A 333 -21.60 1.77 -25.52
CA THR A 333 -20.68 0.84 -26.19
C THR A 333 -19.27 1.40 -26.43
N LYS A 334 -19.06 2.72 -26.30
CA LYS A 334 -17.77 3.42 -26.55
C LYS A 334 -17.46 4.51 -25.50
N PRO A 335 -17.29 4.14 -24.22
CA PRO A 335 -17.16 5.11 -23.12
C PRO A 335 -15.91 6.00 -23.18
N GLY A 336 -14.84 5.58 -23.85
CA GLY A 336 -13.59 6.35 -23.96
C GLY A 336 -13.68 7.69 -24.70
N SER A 337 -14.78 7.93 -25.42
CA SER A 337 -15.02 9.17 -26.18
C SER A 337 -15.42 10.38 -25.31
N LEU A 338 -15.67 10.18 -24.01
CA LEU A 338 -16.19 11.24 -23.14
C LEU A 338 -15.10 12.26 -22.74
N ARG A 339 -15.22 13.49 -23.26
CA ARG A 339 -14.36 14.63 -22.91
C ARG A 339 -14.96 15.53 -21.82
N GLU A 340 -16.28 15.54 -21.69
CA GLU A 340 -17.03 16.45 -20.83
C GLU A 340 -17.38 15.84 -19.47
N GLY A 341 -17.67 16.71 -18.50
CA GLY A 341 -18.08 16.32 -17.14
C GLY A 341 -19.55 15.89 -17.03
N VAL A 342 -20.33 15.98 -18.11
CA VAL A 342 -21.72 15.54 -18.16
C VAL A 342 -21.97 14.74 -19.44
N LYS A 343 -22.82 13.71 -19.37
CA LYS A 343 -23.19 12.91 -20.53
C LYS A 343 -24.68 12.59 -20.55
N TRP A 344 -25.37 13.00 -21.61
CA TRP A 344 -26.70 12.51 -21.96
C TRP A 344 -26.62 11.17 -22.69
N LEU A 345 -27.40 10.20 -22.22
CA LEU A 345 -27.61 8.89 -22.85
C LEU A 345 -29.08 8.77 -23.25
N ALA A 346 -29.36 8.95 -24.54
CA ALA A 346 -30.72 9.04 -25.07
C ALA A 346 -31.53 7.75 -24.87
N ASP A 347 -30.90 6.60 -25.11
CA ASP A 347 -31.56 5.28 -25.05
C ASP A 347 -32.03 4.94 -23.62
N GLU A 348 -31.23 5.33 -22.62
CA GLU A 348 -31.55 5.15 -21.19
C GLU A 348 -32.25 6.38 -20.58
N LYS A 349 -32.46 7.45 -21.36
CA LYS A 349 -32.97 8.74 -20.88
C LYS A 349 -32.29 9.23 -19.59
N ALA A 350 -30.97 9.10 -19.52
CA ALA A 350 -30.19 9.38 -18.33
C ALA A 350 -29.10 10.44 -18.58
N ASP A 351 -28.98 11.40 -17.67
CA ASP A 351 -27.85 12.33 -17.61
C ASP A 351 -26.86 11.88 -16.52
N LEU A 352 -25.60 11.66 -16.88
CA LEU A 352 -24.53 11.25 -15.95
C LEU A 352 -23.64 12.46 -15.64
N PHE A 353 -23.55 12.84 -14.37
CA PHE A 353 -22.79 13.99 -13.88
C PHE A 353 -21.51 13.50 -13.21
N PHE A 354 -20.35 13.81 -13.78
CA PHE A 354 -19.03 13.49 -13.23
C PHE A 354 -18.39 14.72 -12.61
N VAL A 355 -18.51 14.86 -11.30
CA VAL A 355 -18.07 16.03 -10.53
C VAL A 355 -16.75 15.73 -9.82
N THR A 356 -15.79 16.64 -9.99
CA THR A 356 -14.56 16.66 -9.18
C THR A 356 -14.63 17.87 -8.26
N LEU A 357 -14.71 17.64 -6.95
CA LEU A 357 -14.90 18.71 -5.96
C LEU A 357 -13.70 19.68 -5.99
N VAL A 358 -12.48 19.14 -5.95
CA VAL A 358 -11.23 19.91 -5.94
C VAL A 358 -10.62 19.93 -7.34
N LYS A 359 -10.72 21.07 -8.03
CA LYS A 359 -10.28 21.24 -9.44
C LYS A 359 -8.77 21.53 -9.59
N SER A 360 -8.05 22.04 -8.56
CA SER A 360 -6.59 22.25 -8.61
C SER A 360 -5.92 22.20 -7.23
N ALA A 361 -4.69 21.66 -7.15
CA ALA A 361 -3.90 21.60 -5.90
C ALA A 361 -2.92 22.79 -5.71
N LYS A 362 -2.76 23.67 -6.72
CA LYS A 362 -1.75 24.75 -6.73
C LYS A 362 -2.26 26.11 -6.23
N HIS A 363 -3.56 26.27 -5.99
CA HIS A 363 -4.16 27.51 -5.52
C HIS A 363 -5.02 27.23 -4.28
N TYR A 364 -4.34 27.01 -3.15
CA TYR A 364 -4.95 27.05 -1.83
C TYR A 364 -5.20 28.52 -1.47
N SER A 365 -6.40 29.03 -1.75
CA SER A 365 -6.90 30.21 -1.06
C SER A 365 -8.17 29.82 -0.30
N PRO A 366 -8.20 29.97 1.03
CA PRO A 366 -9.34 29.56 1.85
C PRO A 366 -10.62 30.40 1.60
N THR A 367 -10.55 31.45 0.79
CA THR A 367 -11.66 32.38 0.52
C THR A 367 -12.40 32.14 -0.80
N THR A 368 -11.97 31.19 -1.63
CA THR A 368 -12.64 30.89 -2.92
C THR A 368 -13.17 29.46 -2.91
N MET A 369 -14.31 29.28 -2.22
CA MET A 369 -14.98 28.00 -1.99
C MET A 369 -15.35 27.28 -3.29
N TYR A 370 -15.25 25.94 -3.24
CA TYR A 370 -15.69 24.99 -4.26
C TYR A 370 -17.07 25.34 -4.84
N THR A 371 -17.17 25.56 -6.15
CA THR A 371 -18.47 25.83 -6.78
C THR A 371 -19.40 24.60 -6.71
N ASP A 372 -18.82 23.40 -6.82
CA ASP A 372 -19.54 22.15 -6.66
C ASP A 372 -19.34 21.61 -5.23
N ARG A 373 -20.41 21.44 -4.46
CA ARG A 373 -20.32 21.02 -3.04
C ARG A 373 -21.58 20.34 -2.53
N ALA A 374 -21.41 19.38 -1.62
CA ALA A 374 -22.51 18.90 -0.79
C ALA A 374 -22.94 20.01 0.19
N ILE A 375 -24.23 20.32 0.24
CA ILE A 375 -24.82 21.24 1.22
C ILE A 375 -25.28 20.45 2.44
N THR A 376 -25.97 19.33 2.21
CA THR A 376 -26.35 18.34 3.23
C THR A 376 -26.07 16.94 2.70
N ASP A 377 -26.40 15.91 3.48
CA ASP A 377 -26.39 14.50 3.05
C ASP A 377 -27.34 14.20 1.86
N SER A 378 -28.39 15.01 1.69
CA SER A 378 -29.41 14.86 0.65
C SER A 378 -29.48 16.02 -0.36
N LEU A 379 -28.62 17.03 -0.24
CA LEU A 379 -28.64 18.23 -1.08
C LEU A 379 -27.26 18.56 -1.63
N PHE A 380 -27.14 18.64 -2.94
CA PHE A 380 -25.89 18.93 -3.65
C PHE A 380 -26.01 20.18 -4.51
N HIS A 381 -25.04 21.10 -4.39
CA HIS A 381 -24.88 22.23 -5.27
C HIS A 381 -24.00 21.84 -6.45
N TRP A 382 -24.50 22.03 -7.66
CA TRP A 382 -23.75 21.81 -8.90
C TRP A 382 -23.82 23.04 -9.80
N GLU A 383 -22.68 23.43 -10.37
CA GLU A 383 -22.60 24.51 -11.37
C GLU A 383 -22.67 23.93 -12.79
N SER A 384 -23.57 24.46 -13.61
CA SER A 384 -23.71 24.03 -15.00
C SER A 384 -22.54 24.45 -15.88
N GLN A 385 -22.36 23.74 -17.00
CA GLN A 385 -21.40 24.16 -18.02
C GLN A 385 -21.81 25.52 -18.60
N SER A 386 -20.84 26.32 -19.02
CA SER A 386 -21.06 27.70 -19.51
C SER A 386 -22.02 27.80 -20.70
N THR A 387 -22.22 26.72 -21.44
CA THR A 387 -23.14 26.61 -22.59
C THR A 387 -24.57 26.19 -22.21
N THR A 388 -24.83 25.85 -20.95
CA THR A 388 -26.13 25.35 -20.48
C THR A 388 -26.91 26.46 -19.77
N SER A 389 -27.80 27.13 -20.50
CA SER A 389 -28.78 28.08 -19.93
C SER A 389 -30.05 27.37 -19.45
N SER A 390 -30.84 28.03 -18.61
CA SER A 390 -32.14 27.51 -18.15
C SER A 390 -33.12 27.24 -19.31
N THR A 391 -32.99 28.00 -20.40
CA THR A 391 -33.82 27.90 -21.61
C THR A 391 -33.29 26.91 -22.65
N SER A 392 -32.04 26.46 -22.53
CA SER A 392 -31.45 25.49 -23.45
C SER A 392 -32.14 24.13 -23.36
N MET A 393 -32.08 23.33 -24.44
CA MET A 393 -32.64 21.96 -24.42
C MET A 393 -32.09 21.12 -23.26
N THR A 394 -30.81 21.28 -22.93
CA THR A 394 -30.15 20.58 -21.83
C THR A 394 -30.62 21.09 -20.47
N GLY A 395 -30.68 22.41 -20.26
CA GLY A 395 -31.18 22.98 -19.01
C GLY A 395 -32.65 22.63 -18.75
N GLN A 396 -33.49 22.72 -19.78
CA GLN A 396 -34.89 22.31 -19.74
C GLN A 396 -35.04 20.81 -19.41
N ARG A 397 -34.10 19.96 -19.87
CA ARG A 397 -34.10 18.55 -19.50
C ARG A 397 -33.79 18.34 -18.03
N TYR A 398 -32.83 19.07 -17.46
CA TYR A 398 -32.51 18.97 -16.02
C TYR A 398 -33.68 19.44 -15.15
N ILE A 399 -34.29 20.57 -15.49
CA ILE A 399 -35.41 21.16 -14.72
C ILE A 399 -36.63 20.23 -14.76
N HIS A 400 -37.00 19.76 -15.94
CA HIS A 400 -38.22 18.96 -16.16
C HIS A 400 -37.97 17.45 -16.21
N HIS A 401 -36.87 16.96 -15.61
CA HIS A 401 -36.44 15.56 -15.78
C HIS A 401 -37.51 14.55 -15.29
N VAL A 402 -38.18 14.82 -14.16
CA VAL A 402 -39.26 13.96 -13.62
C VAL A 402 -40.43 13.86 -14.60
N GLU A 403 -40.93 14.99 -15.08
CA GLU A 403 -42.04 15.06 -16.05
C GLU A 403 -41.68 14.34 -17.36
N ARG A 404 -40.42 14.49 -17.79
CA ARG A 404 -39.89 13.86 -19.01
C ARG A 404 -39.51 12.39 -18.83
N ARG A 405 -39.67 11.84 -17.62
CA ARG A 405 -39.26 10.47 -17.25
C ARG A 405 -37.80 10.19 -17.60
N SER A 406 -36.94 11.17 -17.35
CA SER A 406 -35.48 11.06 -17.45
C SER A 406 -34.85 11.17 -16.07
N THR A 407 -33.69 10.55 -15.89
CA THR A 407 -32.98 10.55 -14.60
C THR A 407 -31.67 11.33 -14.68
N VAL A 408 -31.24 11.87 -13.55
CA VAL A 408 -29.94 12.55 -13.40
C VAL A 408 -29.14 11.78 -12.36
N HIS A 409 -27.90 11.39 -12.66
CA HIS A 409 -27.09 10.51 -11.82
C HIS A 409 -25.77 11.18 -11.44
N LEU A 410 -25.46 11.22 -10.15
CA LEU A 410 -24.29 11.93 -9.63
C LEU A 410 -23.13 11.00 -9.31
N PHE A 411 -21.98 11.28 -9.92
CA PHE A 411 -20.70 10.63 -9.67
C PHE A 411 -19.72 11.67 -9.15
N VAL A 412 -19.27 11.53 -7.91
CA VAL A 412 -18.41 12.52 -7.24
C VAL A 412 -17.05 11.92 -6.93
N ARG A 413 -15.99 12.70 -7.12
CA ARG A 413 -14.68 12.43 -6.53
C ARG A 413 -14.12 13.70 -5.92
N GLU A 414 -13.24 13.53 -4.96
CA GLU A 414 -12.60 14.65 -4.30
C GLU A 414 -11.59 15.33 -5.22
N THR A 415 -10.57 14.60 -5.70
CA THR A 415 -9.49 15.16 -6.53
C THR A 415 -9.25 14.32 -7.79
N LYS A 416 -8.54 14.88 -8.77
CA LYS A 416 -8.04 14.12 -9.94
C LYS A 416 -6.73 13.37 -9.67
N ILE A 417 -6.04 13.73 -8.58
CA ILE A 417 -4.74 13.19 -8.17
C ILE A 417 -4.85 12.96 -6.67
N ALA A 418 -4.92 11.70 -6.25
CA ALA A 418 -4.93 11.34 -4.84
C ALA A 418 -3.58 10.74 -4.47
N GLY A 419 -3.01 11.18 -3.34
CA GLY A 419 -1.76 10.62 -2.81
C GLY A 419 -1.91 9.12 -2.59
N GLY A 420 -1.07 8.32 -3.26
CA GLY A 420 -1.08 6.86 -3.13
C GLY A 420 -2.00 6.10 -4.09
N ALA A 421 -2.91 6.77 -4.82
CA ALA A 421 -3.77 6.12 -5.81
C ALA A 421 -3.00 5.71 -7.07
N LEU A 422 -3.34 4.54 -7.62
CA LEU A 422 -2.79 4.06 -8.89
C LEU A 422 -3.65 4.56 -10.05
N GLY A 423 -3.24 5.67 -10.66
CA GLY A 423 -3.97 6.29 -11.75
C GLY A 423 -5.03 7.29 -11.29
N VAL A 424 -6.01 7.54 -12.15
CA VAL A 424 -7.05 8.54 -11.91
C VAL A 424 -8.08 7.98 -10.93
N PRO A 425 -8.36 8.65 -9.79
CA PRO A 425 -9.34 8.17 -8.82
C PRO A 425 -10.73 7.94 -9.43
N ALA A 426 -11.34 6.82 -9.05
CA ALA A 426 -12.71 6.48 -9.36
C ALA A 426 -13.72 7.43 -8.68
N TYR A 427 -14.93 7.51 -9.23
CA TYR A 427 -16.00 8.33 -8.69
C TYR A 427 -16.89 7.51 -7.77
N LEU A 428 -17.22 8.06 -6.62
CA LEU A 428 -18.32 7.58 -5.79
C LEU A 428 -19.66 7.87 -6.49
N TYR A 429 -20.49 6.86 -6.69
CA TYR A 429 -21.86 7.07 -7.15
C TYR A 429 -22.74 7.51 -5.98
N ALA A 430 -23.20 8.76 -6.01
CA ALA A 430 -24.05 9.34 -4.98
C ALA A 430 -25.55 9.04 -5.18
N GLY A 431 -25.92 8.42 -6.30
CA GLY A 431 -27.29 8.04 -6.61
C GLY A 431 -27.96 8.98 -7.62
N PRO A 432 -29.27 8.73 -7.88
CA PRO A 432 -30.08 9.62 -8.69
C PRO A 432 -30.35 10.95 -7.96
N MET A 433 -30.45 12.03 -8.72
CA MET A 433 -30.74 13.37 -8.24
C MET A 433 -32.10 13.85 -8.74
N THR A 434 -32.75 14.67 -7.93
CA THR A 434 -33.94 15.43 -8.32
C THR A 434 -33.64 16.92 -8.26
N TYR A 435 -33.86 17.62 -9.37
CA TYR A 435 -33.81 19.08 -9.43
C TYR A 435 -34.68 19.71 -8.33
N ARG A 436 -34.12 20.73 -7.65
CA ARG A 436 -34.81 21.49 -6.60
C ARG A 436 -35.05 22.94 -7.02
N SER A 437 -33.97 23.67 -7.28
CA SER A 437 -34.00 25.07 -7.68
C SER A 437 -32.69 25.44 -8.40
N HIS A 438 -32.68 26.55 -9.13
CA HIS A 438 -31.47 27.16 -9.66
C HIS A 438 -31.45 28.65 -9.37
N THR A 439 -30.27 29.27 -9.42
CA THR A 439 -30.08 30.71 -9.28
C THR A 439 -29.06 31.20 -10.29
N GLY A 440 -29.38 32.29 -10.98
CA GLY A 440 -28.57 32.83 -12.06
C GLY A 440 -28.83 32.12 -13.39
N ASP A 441 -28.96 32.92 -14.45
CA ASP A 441 -29.00 32.44 -15.83
C ASP A 441 -28.05 33.35 -16.61
N ARG A 442 -27.00 32.79 -17.22
CA ARG A 442 -25.93 33.61 -17.80
C ARG A 442 -26.43 34.21 -19.12
N ARG A 443 -27.09 35.38 -19.08
CA ARG A 443 -27.16 36.28 -20.24
C ARG A 443 -25.81 36.98 -20.36
N ARG A 444 -24.89 36.46 -21.19
CA ARG A 444 -23.91 37.35 -21.82
C ARG A 444 -24.56 37.95 -23.06
N SER A 445 -25.43 38.94 -22.84
CA SER A 445 -25.64 39.99 -23.83
C SER A 445 -24.54 41.03 -23.60
N SER A 446 -23.55 41.05 -24.47
CA SER A 446 -22.70 42.22 -24.68
C SER A 446 -22.42 42.28 -26.17
N GLY A 447 -23.27 43.03 -26.87
CA GLY A 447 -22.89 43.63 -28.14
C GLY A 447 -21.80 44.68 -27.90
N ASN A 448 -20.86 44.79 -28.82
CA ASN A 448 -21.10 45.55 -30.05
C ASN A 448 -20.73 44.69 -31.26
#